data_AF-A0A4Y7K0H3-F1
#
_entry.id   AF-A0A4Y7K0H3-F1
#
_cell.length_a   1.000
_cell.length_b   1.000
_cell.length_c   1.000
_cell.angle_alpha   90.00
_cell.angle_beta   90.00
_cell.angle_gamma   90.00
#
_symmetry.space_group_name_H-M   'P 1'
#
loop_
_entity.id
_entity.type
_entity.pdbx_description
1 polymer ?
#
loop_
_entity_poly.entity_id
_entity_poly.type
_entity_poly.pdbx_seq_one_letter_code
_entity_poly.pdbx_strand_id
1 'polypeptide(L)'
;MLVNSSILLFMSNSSIFCFITIKTMVFLFLFYILLLSPQANASHCTTTTAAKTYQKCMTLPTQQASIAWTFHHHNSTLELVFFGSFISPSGWVGYGINPTSAEMTGTRALVAYPDPTSGSIVVLTYILDPTVKLQRSALLSRPLDIHVVSSSATLYGGRVGSEESVHNGAAVQIFTTLKLSPNKTKINLVWNRGLYVQGYSPTIHPTTVADLSSVATIDILSGFSARGIHNNIKTLKITHGILNAVSWGFLLPIGAITARYFRNIQSVGVIWFYAHAGIQLTAFVLGAIGFAIGVRLGELSPGVVYGLHRKLGFAAFCLGGLQTMALLFRPKTTHKFRKYWKSYHHFVGYACVVLGVVNVFQGFEVMGLSRSYAKLGYCLALSSTIGVCIAMEVNGWVIFCRKAKEEKMKRDGLVGGFEKGSTSSANNN
;
A
#
# COMPACT_ATOMS: atom_id res chain seq x y z
N MET A 1 4.49 -29.09 -49.06
CA MET A 1 5.22 -27.85 -48.72
C MET A 1 4.32 -26.71 -48.21
N LEU A 2 3.14 -26.46 -48.78
CA LEU A 2 2.23 -25.36 -48.36
C LEU A 2 1.72 -25.44 -46.92
N VAL A 3 1.57 -26.65 -46.35
CA VAL A 3 1.10 -26.85 -44.97
C VAL A 3 2.13 -26.38 -43.93
N ASN A 4 3.44 -26.48 -44.21
CA ASN A 4 4.49 -26.05 -43.29
C ASN A 4 4.63 -24.53 -43.18
N SER A 5 4.36 -23.78 -44.27
CA SER A 5 4.41 -22.32 -44.25
C SER A 5 3.24 -21.70 -43.47
N SER A 6 2.04 -22.27 -43.59
CA SER A 6 0.87 -21.85 -42.80
C SER A 6 1.04 -22.12 -41.30
N ILE A 7 1.77 -23.19 -40.93
CA ILE A 7 2.09 -23.55 -39.55
C ILE A 7 3.07 -22.54 -38.92
N LEU A 8 4.11 -22.14 -39.64
CA LEU A 8 5.03 -21.09 -39.20
C LEU A 8 4.34 -19.73 -39.06
N LEU A 9 3.43 -19.40 -39.98
CA LEU A 9 2.61 -18.18 -39.92
C LEU A 9 1.63 -18.19 -38.74
N PHE A 10 0.95 -19.30 -38.45
CA PHE A 10 0.02 -19.39 -37.32
C PHE A 10 0.77 -19.38 -35.97
N MET A 11 1.90 -20.09 -35.87
CA MET A 11 2.74 -20.07 -34.66
C MET A 11 3.42 -18.72 -34.45
N SER A 12 3.87 -18.07 -35.53
CA SER A 12 4.36 -16.69 -35.50
C SER A 12 3.26 -15.74 -35.04
N ASN A 13 2.05 -15.85 -35.61
CA ASN A 13 0.92 -14.99 -35.26
C ASN A 13 0.43 -15.19 -33.82
N SER A 14 0.34 -16.42 -33.29
CA SER A 14 -0.05 -16.63 -31.88
C SER A 14 1.02 -16.15 -30.88
N SER A 15 2.30 -16.26 -31.23
CA SER A 15 3.43 -15.80 -30.41
C SER A 15 3.55 -14.28 -30.42
N ILE A 16 3.42 -13.67 -31.61
CA ILE A 16 3.39 -12.22 -31.81
C ILE A 16 2.17 -11.62 -31.12
N PHE A 17 1.00 -12.24 -31.25
CA PHE A 17 -0.21 -11.82 -30.54
C PHE A 17 0.01 -11.84 -29.04
N CYS A 18 0.60 -12.90 -28.47
CA CYS A 18 0.94 -12.97 -27.05
C CYS A 18 1.92 -11.88 -26.59
N PHE A 19 2.99 -11.62 -27.36
CA PHE A 19 3.93 -10.52 -27.05
C PHE A 19 3.27 -9.14 -27.13
N ILE A 20 2.39 -8.94 -28.11
CA ILE A 20 1.60 -7.70 -28.26
C ILE A 20 0.64 -7.57 -27.08
N THR A 21 -0.09 -8.63 -26.70
CA THR A 21 -1.04 -8.63 -25.57
C THR A 21 -0.34 -8.36 -24.24
N ILE A 22 0.85 -8.93 -23.99
CA ILE A 22 1.60 -8.66 -22.76
C ILE A 22 2.09 -7.21 -22.73
N LYS A 23 2.60 -6.67 -23.85
CA LYS A 23 3.01 -5.26 -23.94
C LYS A 23 1.82 -4.30 -23.76
N THR A 24 0.68 -4.56 -24.39
CA THR A 24 -0.52 -3.72 -24.21
C THR A 24 -1.11 -3.86 -22.81
N MET A 25 -1.09 -5.03 -22.19
CA MET A 25 -1.53 -5.20 -20.80
C MET A 25 -0.63 -4.42 -19.82
N VAL A 26 0.70 -4.46 -20.00
CA VAL A 26 1.65 -3.68 -19.18
C VAL A 26 1.45 -2.18 -19.39
N PHE A 27 1.28 -1.74 -20.65
CA PHE A 27 1.06 -0.34 -20.97
C PHE A 27 -0.28 0.19 -20.44
N LEU A 28 -1.36 -0.58 -20.58
CA LEU A 28 -2.68 -0.24 -20.04
C LEU A 28 -2.69 -0.23 -18.51
N PHE A 29 -1.96 -1.14 -17.86
CA PHE A 29 -1.81 -1.16 -16.41
C PHE A 29 -1.03 0.06 -15.89
N LEU A 30 0.09 0.42 -16.54
CA LEU A 30 0.86 1.62 -16.21
C LEU A 30 0.07 2.91 -16.48
N PHE A 31 -0.69 2.97 -17.57
CA PHE A 31 -1.57 4.09 -17.91
C PHE A 31 -2.73 4.25 -16.92
N TYR A 32 -3.33 3.14 -16.48
CA TYR A 32 -4.39 3.12 -15.47
C TYR A 32 -3.89 3.59 -14.09
N ILE A 33 -2.64 3.25 -13.73
CA ILE A 33 -2.00 3.73 -12.48
C ILE A 33 -1.75 5.24 -12.54
N LEU A 34 -1.39 5.79 -13.70
CA LEU A 34 -1.14 7.23 -13.88
C LEU A 34 -2.41 8.09 -13.79
N LEU A 35 -3.60 7.52 -14.05
CA LEU A 35 -4.89 8.21 -13.98
C LEU A 35 -5.49 8.29 -12.56
N LEU A 36 -4.87 7.64 -11.57
CA LEU A 36 -5.35 7.59 -10.18
C LEU A 36 -4.73 8.72 -9.33
N SER A 37 -5.04 9.97 -9.64
CA SER A 37 -4.86 11.07 -8.69
C SER A 37 -6.05 11.12 -7.72
N PRO A 38 -5.87 10.94 -6.40
CA PRO A 38 -6.98 11.06 -5.47
C PRO A 38 -7.38 12.53 -5.37
N GLN A 39 -8.57 12.89 -5.85
CA GLN A 39 -9.23 14.15 -5.51
C GLN A 39 -9.47 14.16 -3.99
N ALA A 40 -8.77 15.05 -3.29
CA ALA A 40 -9.04 15.31 -1.89
C ALA A 40 -10.16 16.36 -1.80
N ASN A 41 -11.34 15.96 -1.34
CA ASN A 41 -12.39 16.89 -0.98
C ASN A 41 -11.91 17.71 0.22
N ALA A 42 -11.69 19.01 0.02
CA ALA A 42 -11.32 19.93 1.09
C ALA A 42 -12.56 20.22 1.94
N SER A 43 -12.57 19.77 3.20
CA SER A 43 -13.48 20.30 4.21
C SER A 43 -13.07 21.73 4.56
N HIS A 44 -14.02 22.65 4.51
CA HIS A 44 -13.82 24.08 4.79
C HIS A 44 -13.59 24.27 6.31
N CYS A 45 -12.51 24.95 6.71
CA CYS A 45 -12.32 25.33 8.12
C CYS A 45 -13.06 26.63 8.44
N THR A 46 -13.42 26.80 9.71
CA THR A 46 -14.18 27.96 10.20
C THR A 46 -13.40 28.67 11.29
N THR A 47 -13.32 30.00 11.22
CA THR A 47 -12.64 30.85 12.21
C THR A 47 -13.57 31.38 13.30
N THR A 48 -14.89 31.22 13.15
CA THR A 48 -15.88 31.80 14.06
C THR A 48 -16.60 30.69 14.83
N THR A 49 -16.71 30.84 16.13
CA THR A 49 -17.61 30.07 17.01
C THR A 49 -18.64 31.00 17.65
N ALA A 50 -19.64 30.44 18.32
CA ALA A 50 -20.61 31.23 19.09
C ALA A 50 -19.93 32.04 20.22
N ALA A 51 -18.79 31.56 20.74
CA ALA A 51 -18.07 32.21 21.83
C ALA A 51 -17.00 33.21 21.37
N LYS A 52 -16.33 32.95 20.23
CA LYS A 52 -15.14 33.71 19.84
C LYS A 52 -14.84 33.64 18.34
N THR A 53 -14.17 34.67 17.83
CA THR A 53 -13.59 34.70 16.47
C THR A 53 -12.07 34.60 16.53
N TYR A 54 -11.50 33.77 15.64
CA TYR A 54 -10.07 33.49 15.54
C TYR A 54 -9.46 34.07 14.26
N GLN A 55 -8.15 34.33 14.27
CA GLN A 55 -7.46 34.90 13.11
C GLN A 55 -7.16 33.88 12.02
N LYS A 56 -6.87 32.63 12.39
CA LYS A 56 -6.45 31.58 11.46
C LYS A 56 -7.24 30.30 11.70
N CYS A 57 -7.45 29.52 10.65
CA CYS A 57 -7.96 28.16 10.76
C CYS A 57 -7.21 27.20 9.84
N MET A 58 -7.31 25.92 10.16
CA MET A 58 -6.73 24.86 9.37
C MET A 58 -7.56 23.58 9.51
N THR A 59 -7.90 22.99 8.37
CA THR A 59 -8.47 21.64 8.32
C THR A 59 -7.38 20.61 8.57
N LEU A 60 -7.65 19.65 9.46
CA LEU A 60 -6.72 18.58 9.79
C LEU A 60 -6.84 17.43 8.76
N PRO A 61 -5.74 16.70 8.45
CA PRO A 61 -5.74 15.68 7.41
C PRO A 61 -6.67 14.48 7.66
N THR A 62 -7.11 14.27 8.90
CA THR A 62 -7.85 13.08 9.32
C THR A 62 -9.04 13.45 10.20
N GLN A 63 -9.96 12.49 10.35
CA GLN A 63 -11.10 12.57 11.27
C GLN A 63 -12.08 13.74 11.03
N GLN A 64 -11.99 14.40 9.87
CA GLN A 64 -12.77 15.61 9.55
C GLN A 64 -12.63 16.70 10.65
N ALA A 65 -11.49 16.69 11.35
CA ALA A 65 -11.21 17.62 12.42
C ALA A 65 -10.64 18.91 11.85
N SER A 66 -10.74 20.00 12.61
CA SER A 66 -10.09 21.27 12.25
C SER A 66 -9.67 22.01 13.51
N ILE A 67 -8.82 23.02 13.33
CA ILE A 67 -8.46 23.94 14.40
C ILE A 67 -8.64 25.37 13.92
N ALA A 68 -8.92 26.27 14.85
CA ALA A 68 -8.77 27.71 14.65
C ALA A 68 -8.02 28.30 15.84
N TRP A 69 -7.20 29.32 15.58
CA TRP A 69 -6.39 29.92 16.63
C TRP A 69 -6.06 31.40 16.38
N THR A 70 -5.72 32.07 17.47
CA THR A 70 -5.18 33.43 17.52
C THR A 70 -3.93 33.40 18.40
N PHE A 71 -2.84 33.97 17.91
CA PHE A 71 -1.58 34.03 18.66
C PHE A 71 -1.26 35.48 19.04
N HIS A 72 -1.12 35.72 20.34
CA HIS A 72 -0.77 37.01 20.90
C HIS A 72 0.73 37.07 21.20
N HIS A 73 1.47 37.82 20.38
CA HIS A 73 2.92 37.91 20.49
C HIS A 73 3.40 38.49 21.83
N HIS A 74 2.72 39.53 22.33
CA HIS A 74 3.18 40.30 23.50
C HIS A 74 3.28 39.47 24.78
N ASN A 75 2.39 38.49 24.96
CA ASN A 75 2.34 37.62 26.15
C ASN A 75 2.65 36.15 25.83
N SER A 76 3.03 35.84 24.58
CA SER A 76 3.23 34.48 24.07
C SER A 76 2.03 33.55 24.33
N THR A 77 0.82 34.09 24.21
CA THR A 77 -0.42 33.36 24.48
C THR A 77 -1.04 32.87 23.17
N LEU A 78 -1.31 31.56 23.10
CA LEU A 78 -2.03 30.90 22.03
C LEU A 78 -3.44 30.59 22.51
N GLU A 79 -4.42 31.19 21.84
CA GLU A 79 -5.82 30.81 22.01
C GLU A 79 -6.21 29.91 20.86
N LEU A 80 -6.69 28.71 21.17
CA LEU A 80 -6.97 27.67 20.19
C LEU A 80 -8.33 27.03 20.47
N VAL A 81 -9.06 26.74 19.40
CA VAL A 81 -10.21 25.86 19.42
C VAL A 81 -9.95 24.66 18.50
N PHE A 82 -10.23 23.47 19.01
CA PHE A 82 -10.24 22.23 18.26
C PHE A 82 -11.68 21.82 17.97
N PHE A 83 -11.97 21.49 16.71
CA PHE A 83 -13.24 20.96 16.24
C PHE A 83 -13.10 19.47 15.96
N GLY A 84 -13.92 18.67 16.64
CA GLY A 84 -13.96 17.22 16.44
C GLY A 84 -15.37 16.66 16.57
N SER A 85 -15.49 15.34 16.50
CA SER A 85 -16.76 14.63 16.68
C SER A 85 -16.58 13.33 17.44
N PHE A 86 -17.52 13.03 18.32
CA PHE A 86 -17.59 11.77 19.06
C PHE A 86 -17.95 10.61 18.12
N ILE A 87 -17.44 9.42 18.43
CA ILE A 87 -17.77 8.16 17.71
C ILE A 87 -18.65 7.23 18.53
N SER A 88 -19.02 7.64 19.74
CA SER A 88 -19.79 6.84 20.71
C SER A 88 -20.40 7.77 21.76
N PRO A 89 -21.61 7.46 22.29
CA PRO A 89 -22.24 8.23 23.38
C PRO A 89 -21.40 8.33 24.66
N SER A 90 -20.58 7.31 24.96
CA SER A 90 -19.69 7.31 26.12
C SER A 90 -18.25 7.68 25.75
N GLY A 91 -18.03 8.08 24.50
CA GLY A 91 -16.71 8.27 23.91
C GLY A 91 -15.97 9.49 24.43
N TRP A 92 -14.75 9.63 23.94
CA TRP A 92 -13.90 10.79 24.23
C TRP A 92 -13.35 11.37 22.93
N VAL A 93 -13.07 12.66 22.93
CA VAL A 93 -12.40 13.39 21.85
C VAL A 93 -11.30 14.22 22.48
N GLY A 94 -10.10 14.19 21.92
CA GLY A 94 -8.99 14.93 22.49
C GLY A 94 -7.99 15.38 21.45
N TYR A 95 -7.28 16.45 21.81
CA TYR A 95 -6.11 16.90 21.07
C TYR A 95 -5.02 17.27 22.06
N GLY A 96 -3.79 17.38 21.59
CA GLY A 96 -2.68 17.73 22.44
C GLY A 96 -1.48 18.24 21.68
N ILE A 97 -0.54 18.81 22.45
CA ILE A 97 0.73 19.31 21.94
C ILE A 97 1.84 18.41 22.45
N ASN A 98 2.69 17.95 21.53
CA ASN A 98 3.92 17.27 21.88
C ASN A 98 5.12 18.24 21.70
N PRO A 99 5.86 18.55 22.78
CA PRO A 99 6.95 19.52 22.74
C PRO A 99 8.19 19.04 21.97
N THR A 100 8.29 17.75 21.64
CA THR A 100 9.48 17.14 21.05
C THR A 100 9.26 16.74 19.59
N SER A 101 8.19 16.02 19.29
CA SER A 101 7.97 15.33 18.01
C SER A 101 6.48 15.24 17.65
N ALA A 102 6.14 15.05 16.37
CA ALA A 102 4.76 14.81 15.93
C ALA A 102 4.35 13.35 16.12
N GLU A 103 4.28 12.91 17.37
CA GLU A 103 3.88 11.54 17.74
C GLU A 103 3.03 11.53 19.02
N MET A 104 2.27 10.46 19.22
CA MET A 104 1.34 10.35 20.36
C MET A 104 2.06 10.24 21.71
N THR A 105 3.17 9.49 21.78
CA THR A 105 3.95 9.35 23.02
C THR A 105 4.70 10.67 23.29
N GLY A 106 4.59 11.18 24.52
CA GLY A 106 5.04 12.52 24.90
C GLY A 106 4.00 13.61 24.66
N THR A 107 2.76 13.29 24.27
CA THR A 107 1.74 14.34 24.06
C THR A 107 1.18 14.82 25.40
N ARG A 108 1.02 16.14 25.52
CA ARG A 108 0.26 16.80 26.59
C ARG A 108 -1.14 17.04 26.03
N ALA A 109 -2.07 16.17 26.41
CA ALA A 109 -3.39 16.07 25.82
C ALA A 109 -4.46 16.74 26.70
N LEU A 110 -5.41 17.40 26.04
CA LEU A 110 -6.69 17.77 26.60
C LEU A 110 -7.74 16.85 26.00
N VAL A 111 -8.48 16.15 26.86
CA VAL A 111 -9.47 15.16 26.43
C VAL A 111 -10.83 15.55 27.00
N ALA A 112 -11.79 15.70 26.10
CA ALA A 112 -13.18 16.00 26.39
C ALA A 112 -14.04 14.73 26.33
N TYR A 113 -14.90 14.55 27.33
CA TYR A 113 -15.87 13.46 27.41
C TYR A 113 -16.98 13.80 28.40
N PRO A 114 -18.16 13.15 28.31
CA PRO A 114 -19.22 13.34 29.30
C PRO A 114 -18.79 12.78 30.65
N ASP A 115 -18.89 13.61 31.69
CA ASP A 115 -18.59 13.21 33.05
C ASP A 115 -19.55 12.09 33.51
N PRO A 116 -19.04 10.97 34.05
CA PRO A 116 -19.87 9.84 34.44
C PRO A 116 -20.91 10.16 35.52
N THR A 117 -20.71 11.22 36.31
CA THR A 117 -21.59 11.57 37.44
C THR A 117 -22.64 12.61 37.07
N SER A 118 -22.24 13.65 36.32
CA SER A 118 -23.07 14.80 35.98
C SER A 118 -23.60 14.78 34.55
N GLY A 119 -23.06 13.93 33.67
CA GLY A 119 -23.37 13.89 32.24
C GLY A 119 -22.87 15.10 31.44
N SER A 120 -22.36 16.13 32.10
CA SER A 120 -21.83 17.34 31.49
C SER A 120 -20.48 17.08 30.81
N ILE A 121 -20.18 17.79 29.72
CA ILE A 121 -18.87 17.68 29.08
C ILE A 121 -17.79 18.29 29.97
N VAL A 122 -16.79 17.49 30.32
CA VAL A 122 -15.59 17.93 31.03
C VAL A 122 -14.37 17.85 30.13
N VAL A 123 -13.36 18.67 30.41
CA VAL A 123 -12.05 18.61 29.75
C VAL A 123 -11.00 18.33 30.82
N LEU A 124 -10.33 17.19 30.74
CA LEU A 124 -9.23 16.83 31.63
C LEU A 124 -7.90 16.77 30.87
N THR A 125 -6.81 16.92 31.63
CA THR A 125 -5.45 16.97 31.10
C THR A 125 -4.70 15.68 31.34
N TYR A 126 -3.97 15.21 30.34
CA TYR A 126 -3.26 13.94 30.36
C TYR A 126 -1.86 14.07 29.76
N ILE A 127 -0.90 13.35 30.32
CA ILE A 127 0.44 13.20 29.73
C ILE A 127 0.56 11.76 29.24
N LEU A 128 0.70 11.59 27.93
CA LEU A 128 0.79 10.30 27.27
C LEU A 128 2.23 9.80 27.28
N ASP A 129 2.66 9.14 28.35
CA ASP A 129 4.01 8.59 28.43
C ASP A 129 4.08 7.11 27.95
N PRO A 130 5.28 6.52 27.78
CA PRO A 130 5.40 5.14 27.29
C PRO A 130 4.73 4.08 28.17
N THR A 131 4.47 4.34 29.47
CA THR A 131 3.88 3.35 30.38
C THR A 131 2.39 3.13 30.13
N VAL A 132 1.68 4.11 29.58
CA VAL A 132 0.26 4.00 29.22
C VAL A 132 0.04 3.42 27.82
N LYS A 133 1.12 3.17 27.07
CA LYS A 133 1.06 2.65 25.70
C LYS A 133 0.34 1.30 25.68
N LEU A 134 -0.61 1.16 24.75
CA LEU A 134 -1.47 -0.03 24.63
C LEU A 134 -2.23 -0.37 25.93
N GLN A 135 -2.60 0.66 26.72
CA GLN A 135 -3.32 0.50 27.99
C GLN A 135 -2.61 -0.43 29.00
N ARG A 136 -1.27 -0.47 28.98
CA ARG A 136 -0.51 -1.24 29.97
C ARG A 136 -0.74 -0.76 31.41
N SER A 137 -1.10 0.51 31.59
CA SER A 137 -1.60 1.10 32.83
C SER A 137 -2.75 2.07 32.54
N ALA A 138 -3.57 2.35 33.57
CA ALA A 138 -4.61 3.38 33.46
C ALA A 138 -4.00 4.76 33.16
N LEU A 139 -4.65 5.53 32.29
CA LEU A 139 -4.26 6.89 31.96
C LEU A 139 -4.93 7.85 32.94
N LEU A 140 -4.14 8.35 33.89
CA LEU A 140 -4.64 9.23 34.95
C LEU A 140 -4.46 10.71 34.59
N SER A 141 -5.48 11.51 34.92
CA SER A 141 -5.42 12.96 34.76
C SER A 141 -4.35 13.56 35.68
N ARG A 142 -3.56 14.50 35.15
CA ARG A 142 -2.55 15.24 35.91
C ARG A 142 -2.27 16.60 35.26
N PRO A 143 -1.78 17.58 36.04
CA PRO A 143 -1.39 18.88 35.50
C PRO A 143 -0.34 18.75 34.39
N LEU A 144 -0.45 19.60 33.37
CA LEU A 144 0.52 19.65 32.27
C LEU A 144 1.73 20.51 32.67
N ASP A 145 2.87 20.18 32.10
CA ASP A 145 4.08 21.01 32.13
C ASP A 145 4.01 22.21 31.18
N ILE A 146 3.04 22.21 30.26
CA ILE A 146 2.66 23.39 29.47
C ILE A 146 1.63 24.18 30.27
N HIS A 147 1.85 25.49 30.41
CA HIS A 147 0.95 26.35 31.19
C HIS A 147 -0.39 26.57 30.45
N VAL A 148 -1.41 25.83 30.87
CA VAL A 148 -2.79 26.00 30.45
C VAL A 148 -3.44 27.08 31.30
N VAL A 149 -3.81 28.20 30.69
CA VAL A 149 -4.49 29.32 31.35
C VAL A 149 -5.97 29.00 31.54
N SER A 150 -6.60 28.43 30.52
CA SER A 150 -8.00 28.00 30.58
C SER A 150 -8.27 26.89 29.57
N SER A 151 -9.22 26.02 29.89
CA SER A 151 -9.72 24.99 28.98
C SER A 151 -11.20 24.73 29.25
N SER A 152 -11.99 24.64 28.18
CA SER A 152 -13.41 24.28 28.26
C SER A 152 -13.82 23.53 26.99
N ALA A 153 -14.95 22.83 27.03
CA ALA A 153 -15.52 22.23 25.84
C ALA A 153 -17.02 22.40 25.81
N THR A 154 -17.57 22.51 24.61
CA THR A 154 -19.01 22.59 24.38
C THR A 154 -19.39 21.72 23.18
N LEU A 155 -20.58 21.17 23.23
CA LEU A 155 -21.21 20.61 22.04
C LEU A 155 -21.66 21.74 21.12
N TYR A 156 -21.79 21.44 19.83
CA TYR A 156 -22.31 22.38 18.85
C TYR A 156 -22.98 21.66 17.68
N GLY A 157 -23.80 22.39 16.93
CA GLY A 157 -24.45 21.87 15.72
C GLY A 157 -25.66 20.97 16.00
N GLY A 158 -26.19 20.99 17.21
CA GLY A 158 -27.48 20.37 17.54
C GLY A 158 -28.65 21.01 16.78
N ARG A 159 -29.77 20.29 16.65
CA ARG A 159 -31.00 20.87 16.12
C ARG A 159 -31.55 21.85 17.15
N VAL A 160 -32.01 23.02 16.70
CA VAL A 160 -32.63 24.03 17.57
C VAL A 160 -33.80 23.37 18.32
N GLY A 161 -33.73 23.31 19.66
CA GLY A 161 -34.77 22.74 20.52
C GLY A 161 -34.55 21.30 21.02
N SER A 162 -33.45 20.63 20.69
CA SER A 162 -33.05 19.36 21.32
C SER A 162 -31.98 19.58 22.39
N GLU A 163 -32.07 18.88 23.53
CA GLU A 163 -30.96 18.82 24.49
C GLU A 163 -29.68 18.32 23.79
N GLU A 164 -28.61 19.13 23.82
CA GLU A 164 -27.32 18.73 23.28
C GLU A 164 -26.75 17.61 24.15
N SER A 165 -26.82 16.38 23.62
CA SER A 165 -26.32 15.18 24.28
C SER A 165 -25.23 14.51 23.43
N VAL A 166 -24.34 13.78 24.09
CA VAL A 166 -23.28 13.05 23.39
C VAL A 166 -23.88 11.84 22.69
N HIS A 167 -23.79 11.81 21.38
CA HIS A 167 -24.16 10.69 20.53
C HIS A 167 -23.09 10.42 19.48
N ASN A 168 -23.23 9.31 18.74
CA ASN A 168 -22.34 9.04 17.62
C ASN A 168 -22.46 10.16 16.57
N GLY A 169 -21.35 10.81 16.24
CA GLY A 169 -21.30 11.96 15.34
C GLY A 169 -21.55 13.32 16.00
N ALA A 170 -21.82 13.39 17.31
CA ALA A 170 -21.98 14.66 18.01
C ALA A 170 -20.71 15.51 17.89
N ALA A 171 -20.85 16.77 17.48
CA ALA A 171 -19.71 17.66 17.26
C ALA A 171 -19.32 18.41 18.54
N VAL A 172 -18.03 18.58 18.77
CA VAL A 172 -17.48 19.19 19.97
C VAL A 172 -16.41 20.23 19.63
N GLN A 173 -16.45 21.34 20.36
CA GLN A 173 -15.42 22.37 20.36
C GLN A 173 -14.67 22.30 21.68
N ILE A 174 -13.34 22.17 21.63
CA ILE A 174 -12.47 22.22 22.80
C ILE A 174 -11.68 23.52 22.73
N PHE A 175 -12.01 24.46 23.61
CA PHE A 175 -11.36 25.75 23.76
C PHE A 175 -10.18 25.63 24.70
N THR A 176 -9.06 26.26 24.37
CA THR A 176 -7.88 26.27 25.24
C THR A 176 -7.07 27.54 25.04
N THR A 177 -6.61 28.09 26.17
CA THR A 177 -5.65 29.19 26.19
C THR A 177 -4.35 28.68 26.79
N LEU A 178 -3.27 28.74 26.01
CA LEU A 178 -1.97 28.18 26.35
C LEU A 178 -0.92 29.29 26.36
N LYS A 179 -0.01 29.27 27.34
CA LYS A 179 1.18 30.12 27.29
C LYS A 179 2.34 29.32 26.72
N LEU A 180 2.80 29.73 25.53
CA LEU A 180 3.92 29.09 24.84
C LEU A 180 5.25 29.66 25.31
N SER A 181 6.32 28.86 25.15
CA SER A 181 7.67 29.36 25.36
C SER A 181 8.00 30.44 24.32
N PRO A 182 8.63 31.56 24.74
CA PRO A 182 9.11 32.58 23.79
C PRO A 182 9.99 31.93 22.72
N ASN A 183 9.82 32.34 21.46
CA ASN A 183 10.56 31.84 20.28
C ASN A 183 10.25 30.42 19.77
N LYS A 184 9.27 29.69 20.35
CA LYS A 184 8.77 28.43 19.76
C LYS A 184 7.46 28.65 19.01
N THR A 185 7.56 28.81 17.68
CA THR A 185 6.39 29.01 16.80
C THR A 185 5.86 27.71 16.20
N LYS A 186 6.69 26.66 16.15
CA LYS A 186 6.30 25.34 15.66
C LYS A 186 5.73 24.50 16.80
N ILE A 187 4.51 24.02 16.61
CA ILE A 187 3.86 23.10 17.55
C ILE A 187 3.56 21.78 16.86
N ASN A 188 3.81 20.67 17.55
CA ASN A 188 3.40 19.35 17.07
C ASN A 188 2.05 19.00 17.69
N LEU A 189 1.03 18.98 16.86
CA LEU A 189 -0.35 18.67 17.21
C LEU A 189 -0.61 17.17 17.01
N VAL A 190 -1.32 16.58 17.97
CA VAL A 190 -1.86 15.23 17.90
C VAL A 190 -3.34 15.30 18.26
N TRP A 191 -4.20 14.56 17.56
CA TRP A 191 -5.62 14.49 17.88
C TRP A 191 -6.14 13.08 17.73
N ASN A 192 -7.14 12.72 18.53
CA ASN A 192 -7.82 11.44 18.39
C ASN A 192 -9.18 11.42 19.11
N ARG A 193 -9.87 10.29 18.96
CA ARG A 193 -11.17 10.02 19.59
C ARG A 193 -11.32 8.53 19.89
N GLY A 194 -12.06 8.21 20.95
CA GLY A 194 -12.25 6.82 21.39
C GLY A 194 -13.69 6.50 21.77
N LEU A 195 -13.92 5.21 22.02
CA LEU A 195 -15.27 4.65 22.18
C LEU A 195 -15.85 4.82 23.58
N TYR A 196 -15.01 4.79 24.62
CA TYR A 196 -15.48 4.96 26.00
C TYR A 196 -14.37 5.42 26.95
N VAL A 197 -14.77 5.91 28.12
CA VAL A 197 -13.89 6.27 29.25
C VAL A 197 -14.19 5.33 30.41
N GLN A 198 -13.15 4.81 31.08
CA GLN A 198 -13.29 3.92 32.23
C GLN A 198 -12.67 4.58 33.47
N GLY A 199 -13.49 4.95 34.46
CA GLY A 199 -12.99 5.53 35.72
C GLY A 199 -12.12 6.77 35.51
N TYR A 200 -12.59 7.73 34.70
CA TYR A 200 -11.82 8.92 34.27
C TYR A 200 -10.53 8.62 33.50
N SER A 201 -10.33 7.38 33.02
CA SER A 201 -9.23 7.02 32.12
C SER A 201 -9.78 6.79 30.71
N PRO A 202 -9.44 7.65 29.72
CA PRO A 202 -9.77 7.40 28.32
C PRO A 202 -9.21 6.08 27.83
N THR A 203 -10.01 5.27 27.13
CA THR A 203 -9.53 4.02 26.54
C THR A 203 -8.75 4.24 25.25
N ILE A 204 -8.04 3.22 24.77
CA ILE A 204 -7.31 3.31 23.51
C ILE A 204 -8.26 3.70 22.37
N HIS A 205 -7.82 4.63 21.53
CA HIS A 205 -8.56 4.98 20.32
C HIS A 205 -8.48 3.85 19.28
N PRO A 206 -9.40 3.78 18.31
CA PRO A 206 -9.28 2.87 17.18
C PRO A 206 -7.94 3.04 16.46
N THR A 207 -7.32 1.97 16.00
CA THR A 207 -5.99 2.02 15.37
C THR A 207 -6.07 1.95 13.85
N THR A 208 -7.06 2.61 13.24
CA THR A 208 -7.15 2.66 11.77
C THR A 208 -6.04 3.55 11.20
N VAL A 209 -5.81 3.47 9.89
CA VAL A 209 -4.81 4.31 9.20
C VAL A 209 -5.08 5.81 9.43
N ALA A 210 -6.35 6.21 9.43
CA ALA A 210 -6.72 7.60 9.70
C ALA A 210 -6.35 8.01 11.14
N ASP A 211 -6.66 7.17 12.13
CA ASP A 211 -6.39 7.48 13.54
C ASP A 211 -4.89 7.55 13.82
N LEU A 212 -4.11 6.60 13.29
CA LEU A 212 -2.65 6.54 13.46
C LEU A 212 -1.91 7.66 12.72
N SER A 213 -2.56 8.33 11.76
CA SER A 213 -1.98 9.45 11.01
C SER A 213 -2.45 10.82 11.51
N SER A 214 -3.14 10.87 12.65
CA SER A 214 -3.71 12.08 13.27
C SER A 214 -2.66 12.91 14.02
N VAL A 215 -1.60 13.29 13.29
CA VAL A 215 -0.50 14.12 13.76
C VAL A 215 -0.16 15.19 12.71
N ALA A 216 0.21 16.39 13.15
CA ALA A 216 0.63 17.47 12.28
C ALA A 216 1.60 18.42 12.99
N THR A 217 2.58 18.95 12.28
CA THR A 217 3.40 20.07 12.79
C THR A 217 2.97 21.34 12.10
N ILE A 218 2.59 22.35 12.88
CA ILE A 218 2.14 23.64 12.37
C ILE A 218 3.03 24.75 12.88
N ASP A 219 3.27 25.75 12.03
CA ASP A 219 3.83 27.02 12.47
C ASP A 219 2.69 28.00 12.75
N ILE A 220 2.49 28.38 14.01
CA ILE A 220 1.38 29.21 14.47
C ILE A 220 1.41 30.63 13.86
N LEU A 221 2.58 31.10 13.43
CA LEU A 221 2.75 32.42 12.83
C LEU A 221 2.44 32.43 11.34
N SER A 222 2.85 31.42 10.61
CA SER A 222 2.55 31.35 9.18
C SER A 222 1.17 30.74 8.91
N GLY A 223 0.67 29.90 9.83
CA GLY A 223 -0.51 29.07 9.65
C GLY A 223 -0.37 27.96 8.63
N PHE A 224 0.82 27.77 8.07
CA PHE A 224 1.12 26.62 7.26
C PHE A 224 1.56 25.46 8.15
N SER A 225 0.93 24.30 7.92
CA SER A 225 1.53 23.01 8.30
C SER A 225 2.89 22.89 7.61
N ALA A 226 3.82 22.13 8.22
CA ALA A 226 5.02 21.63 7.54
C ALA A 226 4.61 20.61 6.45
N ARG A 227 3.96 21.12 5.39
CA ARG A 227 3.29 20.39 4.30
C ARG A 227 4.28 19.52 3.52
N GLY A 228 5.58 19.83 3.59
CA GLY A 228 6.65 19.08 2.93
C GLY A 228 6.84 17.65 3.46
N ILE A 229 6.75 17.41 4.77
CA ILE A 229 7.04 16.07 5.34
C ILE A 229 5.87 15.10 5.11
N HIS A 230 4.64 15.54 5.37
CA HIS A 230 3.46 14.68 5.20
C HIS A 230 3.19 14.36 3.72
N ASN A 231 3.36 15.34 2.82
CA ASN A 231 3.28 15.08 1.38
C ASN A 231 4.36 14.08 0.93
N ASN A 232 5.59 14.22 1.43
CA ASN A 232 6.67 13.30 1.08
C ASN A 232 6.36 11.86 1.54
N ILE A 233 5.89 11.66 2.78
CA ILE A 233 5.51 10.33 3.28
C ILE A 233 4.38 9.72 2.45
N LYS A 234 3.36 10.50 2.09
CA LYS A 234 2.27 10.03 1.23
C LYS A 234 2.80 9.62 -0.14
N THR A 235 3.66 10.42 -0.76
CA THR A 235 4.32 10.11 -2.03
C THR A 235 5.15 8.83 -1.92
N LEU A 236 6.01 8.70 -0.90
CA LEU A 236 6.80 7.51 -0.63
C LEU A 236 5.93 6.24 -0.48
N LYS A 237 4.80 6.32 0.23
CA LYS A 237 3.84 5.21 0.36
C LYS A 237 3.27 4.78 -0.99
N ILE A 238 2.84 5.74 -1.81
CA ILE A 238 2.29 5.48 -3.15
C ILE A 238 3.38 4.89 -4.06
N THR A 239 4.57 5.49 -4.08
CA THR A 239 5.71 5.02 -4.89
C THR A 239 6.12 3.60 -4.48
N HIS A 240 6.21 3.30 -3.18
CA HIS A 240 6.46 1.95 -2.67
C HIS A 240 5.41 0.95 -3.18
N GLY A 241 4.12 1.29 -3.04
CA GLY A 241 3.02 0.44 -3.48
C GLY A 241 3.06 0.14 -4.98
N ILE A 242 3.24 1.17 -5.81
CA ILE A 242 3.29 1.05 -7.28
C ILE A 242 4.51 0.22 -7.71
N LEU A 243 5.71 0.56 -7.22
CA LEU A 243 6.94 -0.15 -7.58
C LEU A 243 6.83 -1.64 -7.25
N ASN A 244 6.33 -1.99 -6.07
CA ASN A 244 6.23 -3.38 -5.64
C ASN A 244 5.07 -4.15 -6.29
N ALA A 245 3.95 -3.49 -6.60
CA ALA A 245 2.86 -4.11 -7.36
C ALA A 245 3.29 -4.44 -8.80
N VAL A 246 4.00 -3.53 -9.47
CA VAL A 246 4.53 -3.75 -10.82
C VAL A 246 5.63 -4.82 -10.80
N SER A 247 6.59 -4.74 -9.87
CA SER A 247 7.73 -5.66 -9.83
C SER A 247 7.38 -7.05 -9.29
N TRP A 248 7.22 -7.16 -7.97
CA TRP A 248 6.94 -8.43 -7.28
C TRP A 248 5.58 -9.00 -7.65
N GLY A 249 4.60 -8.12 -7.86
CA GLY A 249 3.21 -8.51 -8.12
C GLY A 249 2.89 -8.89 -9.56
N PHE A 250 3.67 -8.43 -10.56
CA PHE A 250 3.31 -8.62 -11.98
C PHE A 250 4.48 -9.07 -12.86
N LEU A 251 5.63 -8.38 -12.83
CA LEU A 251 6.79 -8.75 -13.64
C LEU A 251 7.35 -10.13 -13.28
N LEU A 252 7.37 -10.51 -11.99
CA LEU A 252 7.82 -11.85 -11.57
C LEU A 252 6.95 -12.99 -12.16
N PRO A 253 5.60 -12.96 -12.05
CA PRO A 253 4.74 -13.89 -12.77
C PRO A 253 5.02 -13.93 -14.28
N ILE A 254 5.12 -12.77 -14.95
CA ILE A 254 5.38 -12.69 -16.39
C ILE A 254 6.72 -13.35 -16.76
N GLY A 255 7.77 -13.10 -15.97
CA GLY A 255 9.06 -13.74 -16.15
C GLY A 255 8.96 -15.26 -16.06
N ALA A 256 8.24 -15.79 -15.06
CA ALA A 256 8.03 -17.22 -14.90
C ALA A 256 7.25 -17.84 -16.07
N ILE A 257 6.21 -17.15 -16.55
CA ILE A 257 5.40 -17.55 -17.71
C ILE A 257 6.25 -17.60 -18.98
N THR A 258 7.09 -16.58 -19.20
CA THR A 258 8.02 -16.51 -20.33
C THR A 258 8.93 -17.74 -20.37
N ALA A 259 9.50 -18.14 -19.23
CA ALA A 259 10.34 -19.35 -19.15
C ALA A 259 9.56 -20.65 -19.34
N ARG A 260 8.30 -20.72 -18.87
CA ARG A 260 7.47 -21.93 -18.96
C ARG A 260 7.05 -22.21 -20.41
N TYR A 261 6.55 -21.22 -21.12
CA TYR A 261 5.92 -21.43 -22.43
C TYR A 261 6.88 -21.22 -23.60
N PHE A 262 7.76 -20.21 -23.55
CA PHE A 262 8.60 -19.90 -24.71
C PHE A 262 9.83 -20.79 -24.83
N ARG A 263 10.21 -21.48 -23.75
CA ARG A 263 11.30 -22.46 -23.76
C ARG A 263 11.06 -23.64 -24.70
N ASN A 264 9.79 -24.00 -24.93
CA ASN A 264 9.43 -25.15 -25.76
C ASN A 264 9.23 -24.79 -27.24
N ILE A 265 9.38 -23.50 -27.59
CA ILE A 265 9.20 -23.02 -28.96
C ILE A 265 10.56 -23.03 -29.66
N GLN A 266 10.73 -23.97 -30.59
CA GLN A 266 12.00 -24.19 -31.27
C GLN A 266 12.48 -22.97 -32.07
N SER A 267 11.57 -22.15 -32.61
CA SER A 267 11.90 -20.91 -33.33
C SER A 267 12.40 -19.77 -32.42
N VAL A 268 12.13 -19.81 -31.12
CA VAL A 268 12.59 -18.79 -30.15
C VAL A 268 14.02 -19.07 -29.67
N GLY A 269 14.51 -20.31 -29.80
CA GLY A 269 15.91 -20.65 -29.53
C GLY A 269 16.36 -20.25 -28.12
N VAL A 270 17.41 -19.45 -28.00
CA VAL A 270 17.96 -18.97 -26.71
C VAL A 270 17.30 -17.67 -26.21
N ILE A 271 16.44 -17.04 -27.01
CA ILE A 271 15.87 -15.71 -26.71
C ILE A 271 15.00 -15.76 -25.45
N TRP A 272 14.25 -16.85 -25.23
CA TRP A 272 13.42 -17.00 -24.02
C TRP A 272 14.24 -16.88 -22.74
N PHE A 273 15.51 -17.34 -22.75
CA PHE A 273 16.37 -17.32 -21.58
C PHE A 273 16.77 -15.88 -21.23
N TYR A 274 17.18 -15.10 -22.22
CA TYR A 274 17.52 -13.68 -22.03
C TYR A 274 16.29 -12.84 -21.69
N ALA A 275 15.14 -13.11 -22.32
CA ALA A 275 13.88 -12.45 -21.99
C ALA A 275 13.45 -12.74 -20.55
N HIS A 276 13.47 -14.00 -20.13
CA HIS A 276 13.22 -14.38 -18.74
C HIS A 276 14.20 -13.68 -17.78
N ALA A 277 15.50 -13.78 -18.02
CA ALA A 277 16.52 -13.19 -17.15
C ALA A 277 16.37 -11.66 -17.06
N GLY A 278 16.11 -10.98 -18.18
CA GLY A 278 15.92 -9.52 -18.23
C GLY A 278 14.69 -9.07 -17.46
N ILE A 279 13.55 -9.75 -17.64
CA ILE A 279 12.31 -9.45 -16.90
C ILE A 279 12.53 -9.66 -15.40
N GLN A 280 13.13 -10.78 -15.01
CA GLN A 280 13.37 -11.10 -13.59
C GLN A 280 14.36 -10.14 -12.93
N LEU A 281 15.43 -9.76 -13.62
CA LEU A 281 16.41 -8.80 -13.09
C LEU A 281 15.78 -7.41 -12.93
N THR A 282 14.98 -6.98 -13.92
CA THR A 282 14.25 -5.70 -13.85
C THR A 282 13.26 -5.70 -12.68
N ALA A 283 12.50 -6.78 -12.53
CA ALA A 283 11.59 -6.96 -11.40
C ALA A 283 12.34 -6.88 -10.06
N PHE A 284 13.47 -7.59 -9.93
CA PHE A 284 14.24 -7.58 -8.70
C PHE A 284 14.81 -6.19 -8.36
N VAL A 285 15.35 -5.45 -9.34
CA VAL A 285 15.90 -4.11 -9.10
C VAL A 285 14.81 -3.13 -8.69
N LEU A 286 13.70 -3.05 -9.44
CA LEU A 286 12.57 -2.17 -9.08
C LEU A 286 11.98 -2.56 -7.72
N GLY A 287 11.88 -3.85 -7.46
CA GLY A 287 11.41 -4.42 -6.21
C GLY A 287 12.35 -4.12 -5.03
N ALA A 288 13.66 -4.08 -5.25
CA ALA A 288 14.65 -3.71 -4.24
C ALA A 288 14.56 -2.22 -3.88
N ILE A 289 14.37 -1.35 -4.87
CA ILE A 289 14.13 0.09 -4.66
C ILE A 289 12.84 0.27 -3.85
N GLY A 290 11.76 -0.39 -4.27
CA GLY A 290 10.49 -0.40 -3.53
C GLY A 290 10.65 -0.90 -2.09
N PHE A 291 11.39 -1.99 -1.89
CA PHE A 291 11.69 -2.53 -0.56
C PHE A 291 12.45 -1.53 0.33
N ALA A 292 13.50 -0.87 -0.19
CA ALA A 292 14.26 0.14 0.54
C ALA A 292 13.38 1.33 0.96
N ILE A 293 12.47 1.78 0.09
CA ILE A 293 11.46 2.80 0.45
C ILE A 293 10.56 2.29 1.58
N GLY A 294 10.17 1.01 1.56
CA GLY A 294 9.36 0.39 2.61
C GLY A 294 10.05 0.37 3.98
N VAL A 295 11.36 0.07 4.00
CA VAL A 295 12.19 0.15 5.21
C VAL A 295 12.22 1.59 5.72
N ARG A 296 12.47 2.56 4.83
CA ARG A 296 12.50 3.99 5.20
C ARG A 296 11.16 4.49 5.73
N LEU A 297 10.05 4.03 5.15
CA LEU A 297 8.69 4.33 5.65
C LEU A 297 8.47 3.81 7.07
N GLY A 298 9.03 2.64 7.40
CA GLY A 298 9.01 2.08 8.75
C GLY A 298 9.74 2.96 9.77
N GLU A 299 10.92 3.47 9.42
CA GLU A 299 11.69 4.39 10.26
C GLU A 299 10.96 5.74 10.47
N LEU A 300 10.28 6.23 9.43
CA LEU A 300 9.54 7.48 9.46
C LEU A 300 8.18 7.38 10.18
N SER A 301 7.73 6.16 10.55
CA SER A 301 6.44 5.92 11.21
C SER A 301 6.61 5.08 12.49
N PRO A 302 7.37 5.57 13.49
CA PRO A 302 7.58 4.83 14.73
C PRO A 302 6.25 4.57 15.44
N GLY A 303 5.99 3.31 15.81
CA GLY A 303 4.76 2.89 16.48
C GLY A 303 3.66 2.35 15.57
N VAL A 304 3.76 2.49 14.25
CA VAL A 304 2.84 1.87 13.28
C VAL A 304 3.48 0.58 12.75
N VAL A 305 2.93 -0.58 13.12
CA VAL A 305 3.53 -1.89 12.77
C VAL A 305 2.57 -2.73 11.93
N TYR A 306 2.87 -2.85 10.63
CA TYR A 306 2.22 -3.79 9.73
C TYR A 306 2.96 -5.13 9.73
N GLY A 307 2.74 -5.91 10.79
CA GLY A 307 3.54 -7.10 11.10
C GLY A 307 3.58 -8.14 9.98
N LEU A 308 2.43 -8.46 9.37
CA LEU A 308 2.34 -9.48 8.32
C LEU A 308 3.00 -9.02 7.01
N HIS A 309 2.59 -7.87 6.46
CA HIS A 309 3.19 -7.29 5.25
C HIS A 309 4.71 -7.15 5.37
N ARG A 310 5.20 -6.67 6.51
CA ARG A 310 6.64 -6.52 6.72
C ARG A 310 7.36 -7.88 6.71
N LYS A 311 6.86 -8.87 7.46
CA LYS A 311 7.47 -10.22 7.51
C LYS A 311 7.48 -10.88 6.12
N LEU A 312 6.37 -10.82 5.40
CA LEU A 312 6.27 -11.36 4.04
C LEU A 312 7.19 -10.61 3.06
N GLY A 313 7.29 -9.28 3.18
CA GLY A 313 8.19 -8.46 2.36
C GLY A 313 9.66 -8.80 2.54
N PHE A 314 10.13 -8.95 3.79
CA PHE A 314 11.49 -9.40 4.07
C PHE A 314 11.75 -10.81 3.53
N ALA A 315 10.81 -11.74 3.74
CA ALA A 315 10.92 -13.10 3.20
C ALA A 315 11.03 -13.11 1.67
N ALA A 316 10.15 -12.36 0.98
CA ALA A 316 10.17 -12.23 -0.48
C ALA A 316 11.49 -11.62 -0.99
N PHE A 317 12.00 -10.59 -0.33
CA PHE A 317 13.27 -9.96 -0.70
C PHE A 317 14.45 -10.94 -0.57
N CYS A 318 14.54 -11.69 0.54
CA CYS A 318 15.57 -12.70 0.73
C CYS A 318 15.49 -13.83 -0.32
N LEU A 319 14.28 -14.35 -0.60
CA LEU A 319 14.10 -15.38 -1.64
C LEU A 319 14.41 -14.84 -3.04
N GLY A 320 14.06 -13.59 -3.35
CA GLY A 320 14.43 -12.94 -4.61
C GLY A 320 15.95 -12.78 -4.76
N GLY A 321 16.64 -12.42 -3.68
CA GLY A 321 18.10 -12.38 -3.64
C GLY A 321 18.72 -13.75 -3.92
N LEU A 322 18.23 -14.80 -3.25
CA LEU A 322 18.64 -16.18 -3.53
C LEU A 322 18.37 -16.55 -5.01
N GLN A 323 17.21 -16.20 -5.55
CA GLN A 323 16.84 -16.51 -6.92
C GLN A 323 17.75 -15.82 -7.95
N THR A 324 18.20 -14.59 -7.70
CA THR A 324 19.14 -13.89 -8.59
C THR A 324 20.56 -14.47 -8.51
N MET A 325 21.00 -14.94 -7.34
CA MET A 325 22.27 -15.69 -7.19
C MET A 325 22.29 -16.99 -8.01
N ALA A 326 21.12 -17.53 -8.40
CA ALA A 326 21.05 -18.67 -9.29
C ALA A 326 21.73 -18.42 -10.65
N LEU A 327 21.82 -17.17 -11.13
CA LEU A 327 22.54 -16.82 -12.34
C LEU A 327 24.06 -17.00 -12.18
N LEU A 328 24.62 -16.55 -11.04
CA LEU A 328 26.05 -16.63 -10.76
C LEU A 328 26.51 -18.07 -10.58
N PHE A 329 25.73 -18.88 -9.86
CA PHE A 329 26.07 -20.26 -9.55
C PHE A 329 25.50 -21.28 -10.55
N ARG A 330 25.17 -20.85 -11.78
CA ARG A 330 24.55 -21.70 -12.80
C ARG A 330 25.54 -22.77 -13.32
N PRO A 331 25.37 -24.08 -12.99
CA PRO A 331 26.30 -25.11 -13.43
C PRO A 331 26.17 -25.40 -14.93
N LYS A 332 27.23 -25.89 -15.57
CA LYS A 332 27.19 -26.44 -16.95
C LYS A 332 26.12 -27.53 -17.05
N THR A 333 25.53 -27.70 -18.23
CA THR A 333 24.42 -28.63 -18.47
C THR A 333 24.77 -30.09 -18.19
N THR A 334 26.05 -30.45 -18.32
CA THR A 334 26.60 -31.79 -18.06
C THR A 334 26.99 -32.03 -16.60
N HIS A 335 26.92 -31.01 -15.74
CA HIS A 335 27.38 -31.11 -14.36
C HIS A 335 26.35 -31.78 -13.43
N LYS A 336 26.77 -32.67 -12.52
CA LYS A 336 25.87 -33.37 -11.56
C LYS A 336 25.00 -32.43 -10.73
N PHE A 337 25.54 -31.28 -10.31
CA PHE A 337 24.81 -30.27 -9.53
C PHE A 337 23.71 -29.53 -10.32
N ARG A 338 23.62 -29.70 -11.65
CA ARG A 338 22.59 -29.07 -12.48
C ARG A 338 21.18 -29.50 -12.06
N LYS A 339 20.99 -30.74 -11.58
CA LYS A 339 19.70 -31.24 -11.09
C LYS A 339 19.24 -30.49 -9.84
N TYR A 340 20.11 -30.35 -8.84
CA TYR A 340 19.83 -29.61 -7.61
C TYR A 340 19.58 -28.13 -7.89
N TRP A 341 20.42 -27.50 -8.72
CA TRP A 341 20.22 -26.11 -9.15
C TRP A 341 18.86 -25.89 -9.82
N LYS A 342 18.41 -26.81 -10.69
CA LYS A 342 17.07 -26.73 -11.32
C LYS A 342 15.95 -26.82 -10.28
N SER A 343 16.05 -27.74 -9.33
CA SER A 343 15.05 -27.92 -8.27
C SER A 343 14.96 -26.69 -7.37
N TYR A 344 16.12 -26.23 -6.88
CA TYR A 344 16.28 -24.99 -6.13
C TYR A 344 15.64 -23.79 -6.85
N HIS A 345 16.06 -23.53 -8.09
CA HIS A 345 15.61 -22.39 -8.88
C HIS A 345 14.10 -22.41 -9.13
N HIS A 346 13.51 -23.59 -9.29
CA HIS A 346 12.08 -23.71 -9.53
C HIS A 346 11.26 -23.51 -8.23
N PHE A 347 11.67 -24.17 -7.15
CA PHE A 347 10.98 -24.09 -5.87
C PHE A 347 11.04 -22.69 -5.26
N VAL A 348 12.25 -22.11 -5.18
CA VAL A 348 12.46 -20.75 -4.68
C VAL A 348 11.78 -19.72 -5.58
N GLY A 349 11.84 -19.92 -6.91
CA GLY A 349 11.16 -19.06 -7.87
C GLY A 349 9.64 -19.00 -7.67
N TYR A 350 8.97 -20.15 -7.52
CA TYR A 350 7.53 -20.16 -7.27
C TYR A 350 7.14 -19.62 -5.90
N ALA A 351 7.90 -19.95 -4.86
CA ALA A 351 7.69 -19.37 -3.54
C ALA A 351 7.78 -17.84 -3.60
N CYS A 352 8.77 -17.30 -4.32
CA CYS A 352 8.94 -15.87 -4.52
C CYS A 352 7.76 -15.22 -5.25
N VAL A 353 7.23 -15.85 -6.30
CA VAL A 353 6.04 -15.37 -7.02
C VAL A 353 4.82 -15.32 -6.11
N VAL A 354 4.55 -16.40 -5.36
CA VAL A 354 3.41 -16.48 -4.44
C VAL A 354 3.53 -15.43 -3.33
N LEU A 355 4.68 -15.36 -2.66
CA LEU A 355 4.91 -14.37 -1.60
C LEU A 355 4.83 -12.94 -2.12
N GLY A 356 5.34 -12.66 -3.32
CA GLY A 356 5.24 -11.34 -3.96
C GLY A 356 3.79 -10.91 -4.14
N VAL A 357 2.96 -11.74 -4.77
CA VAL A 357 1.54 -11.45 -5.01
C VAL A 357 0.76 -11.30 -3.70
N VAL A 358 0.93 -12.24 -2.76
CA VAL A 358 0.25 -12.18 -1.44
C VAL A 358 0.67 -10.92 -0.69
N ASN A 359 1.95 -10.55 -0.74
CA ASN A 359 2.43 -9.36 -0.05
C ASN A 359 1.88 -8.06 -0.65
N VAL A 360 1.63 -8.01 -1.96
CA VAL A 360 0.96 -6.88 -2.63
C VAL A 360 -0.49 -6.77 -2.15
N PHE A 361 -1.23 -7.87 -2.02
CA PHE A 361 -2.57 -7.86 -1.42
C PHE A 361 -2.54 -7.35 0.02
N GLN A 362 -1.59 -7.81 0.83
CA GLN A 362 -1.38 -7.27 2.18
C GLN A 362 -1.08 -5.77 2.15
N GLY A 363 -0.31 -5.30 1.17
CA GLY A 363 -0.03 -3.87 0.95
C GLY A 363 -1.30 -3.05 0.68
N PHE A 364 -2.24 -3.54 -0.13
CA PHE A 364 -3.52 -2.88 -0.35
C PHE A 364 -4.34 -2.75 0.94
N GLU A 365 -4.37 -3.79 1.80
CA GLU A 365 -5.03 -3.72 3.10
C GLU A 365 -4.37 -2.69 4.03
N VAL A 366 -3.04 -2.70 4.08
CA VAL A 366 -2.23 -1.76 4.86
C VAL A 366 -2.48 -0.29 4.46
N MET A 367 -2.68 -0.05 3.17
CA MET A 367 -2.99 1.29 2.64
C MET A 367 -4.47 1.69 2.78
N GLY A 368 -5.34 0.82 3.30
CA GLY A 368 -6.79 1.06 3.37
C GLY A 368 -7.46 1.09 1.98
N LEU A 369 -6.82 0.49 0.97
CA LEU A 369 -7.27 0.46 -0.42
C LEU A 369 -8.02 -0.83 -0.77
N SER A 370 -8.52 -1.55 0.25
CA SER A 370 -9.15 -2.87 0.13
C SER A 370 -10.39 -2.90 -0.78
N ARG A 371 -11.09 -1.76 -0.90
CA ARG A 371 -12.27 -1.57 -1.77
C ARG A 371 -12.01 -0.57 -2.91
N SER A 372 -10.75 -0.36 -3.27
CA SER A 372 -10.37 0.60 -4.30
C SER A 372 -10.43 0.01 -5.71
N TYR A 373 -10.66 0.87 -6.70
CA TYR A 373 -10.52 0.54 -8.12
C TYR A 373 -9.09 0.07 -8.48
N ALA A 374 -8.07 0.54 -7.76
CA ALA A 374 -6.69 0.10 -7.94
C ALA A 374 -6.51 -1.39 -7.62
N LYS A 375 -7.09 -1.87 -6.50
CA LYS A 375 -7.08 -3.30 -6.16
C LYS A 375 -7.87 -4.13 -7.17
N LEU A 376 -9.02 -3.62 -7.62
CA LEU A 376 -9.80 -4.27 -8.69
C LEU A 376 -8.98 -4.40 -9.98
N GLY A 377 -8.33 -3.32 -10.42
CA GLY A 377 -7.46 -3.33 -11.61
C GLY A 377 -6.30 -4.33 -11.48
N TYR A 378 -5.68 -4.40 -10.31
CA TYR A 378 -4.64 -5.40 -10.02
C TYR A 378 -5.20 -6.84 -10.09
N CYS A 379 -6.38 -7.10 -9.52
CA CYS A 379 -7.05 -8.41 -9.63
C CYS A 379 -7.36 -8.77 -11.09
N LEU A 380 -7.86 -7.83 -11.89
CA LEU A 380 -8.16 -8.05 -13.31
C LEU A 380 -6.89 -8.38 -14.10
N ALA A 381 -5.77 -7.69 -13.83
CA ALA A 381 -4.48 -7.98 -14.46
C ALA A 381 -3.90 -9.36 -14.08
N LEU A 382 -4.07 -9.79 -12.82
CA LEU A 382 -3.68 -11.14 -12.40
C LEU A 382 -4.58 -12.20 -13.03
N SER A 383 -5.90 -11.99 -13.02
CA SER A 383 -6.86 -12.91 -13.62
C SER A 383 -6.64 -13.06 -15.13
N SER A 384 -6.32 -11.97 -15.85
CA SER A 384 -5.98 -12.06 -17.28
C SER A 384 -4.70 -12.86 -17.50
N THR A 385 -3.69 -12.67 -16.66
CA THR A 385 -2.43 -13.44 -16.70
C THR A 385 -2.66 -14.93 -16.47
N ILE A 386 -3.52 -15.29 -15.50
CA ILE A 386 -3.93 -16.68 -15.25
C ILE A 386 -4.70 -17.24 -16.46
N GLY A 387 -5.64 -16.48 -17.01
CA GLY A 387 -6.39 -16.87 -18.21
C GLY A 387 -5.47 -17.16 -19.40
N VAL A 388 -4.46 -16.32 -19.62
CA VAL A 388 -3.42 -16.53 -20.64
C VAL A 388 -2.62 -17.81 -20.38
N CYS A 389 -2.28 -18.13 -19.12
CA CYS A 389 -1.62 -19.39 -18.79
C CYS A 389 -2.49 -20.60 -19.11
N ILE A 390 -3.77 -20.58 -18.73
CA ILE A 390 -4.72 -21.67 -19.02
C ILE A 390 -4.85 -21.86 -20.54
N ALA A 391 -5.02 -20.78 -21.30
CA ALA A 391 -5.09 -20.85 -22.75
C ALA A 391 -3.82 -21.47 -23.38
N MET A 392 -2.64 -21.10 -22.88
CA MET A 392 -1.37 -21.70 -23.35
C MET A 392 -1.21 -23.16 -22.96
N GLU A 393 -1.68 -23.59 -21.78
CA GLU A 393 -1.70 -25.00 -21.40
C GLU A 393 -2.63 -25.82 -22.31
N VAL A 394 -3.86 -25.34 -22.55
CA VAL A 394 -4.81 -26.00 -23.45
C VAL A 394 -4.22 -26.14 -24.85
N ASN A 395 -3.63 -25.06 -25.39
CA ASN A 395 -2.97 -25.10 -26.69
C ASN A 395 -1.80 -26.09 -26.72
N GLY A 396 -0.98 -26.13 -25.65
CA GLY A 396 0.10 -27.10 -25.49
C GLY A 396 -0.38 -28.55 -25.55
N TRP A 397 -1.48 -28.87 -24.85
CA TRP A 397 -2.12 -30.18 -24.87
C TRP A 397 -2.68 -30.54 -26.25
N VAL A 398 -3.36 -29.61 -26.92
CA VAL A 398 -3.86 -29.82 -28.29
C VAL A 398 -2.71 -30.16 -29.24
N ILE A 399 -1.59 -29.44 -29.16
CA ILE A 399 -0.40 -29.71 -29.97
C ILE A 399 0.18 -31.09 -29.64
N PHE A 400 0.27 -31.46 -28.36
CA PHE A 400 0.76 -32.76 -27.93
C PHE A 400 -0.09 -33.91 -28.49
N CYS A 401 -1.41 -33.83 -28.34
CA CYS A 401 -2.35 -34.83 -28.86
C CYS A 401 -2.26 -34.95 -30.39
N ARG A 402 -2.14 -33.82 -31.11
CA ARG A 402 -1.97 -33.82 -32.57
C ARG A 402 -0.67 -34.51 -33.00
N LYS A 403 0.46 -34.18 -32.36
CA LYS A 403 1.75 -34.84 -32.65
C LYS A 403 1.70 -36.33 -32.37
N ALA A 404 1.06 -36.75 -31.27
CA ALA A 404 0.87 -38.16 -30.96
C ALA A 404 0.05 -38.87 -32.06
N LYS A 405 -0.98 -38.21 -32.59
CA LYS A 405 -1.76 -38.72 -33.72
C LYS A 405 -0.94 -38.81 -35.01
N GLU A 406 -0.13 -37.80 -35.32
CA GLU A 406 0.76 -37.80 -36.49
C GLU A 406 1.80 -38.92 -36.44
N GLU A 407 2.44 -39.12 -35.29
CA GLU A 407 3.40 -40.22 -35.07
C GLU A 407 2.73 -41.59 -35.15
N LYS A 408 1.48 -41.71 -34.67
CA LYS A 408 0.67 -42.93 -34.86
C LYS A 408 0.39 -43.19 -36.35
N MET A 409 -0.05 -42.18 -37.10
CA MET A 409 -0.31 -42.31 -38.55
C MET A 409 0.96 -42.66 -39.36
N LYS A 410 2.14 -42.17 -38.96
CA LYS A 410 3.42 -42.58 -39.54
C LYS A 410 3.76 -44.03 -39.22
N ARG A 411 3.53 -44.49 -37.99
CA ARG A 411 3.75 -45.88 -37.57
C ARG A 411 2.82 -46.85 -38.31
N ASP A 412 1.57 -46.45 -38.51
CA ASP A 412 0.53 -47.26 -39.18
C ASP A 412 0.68 -47.25 -40.72
N GLY A 413 1.76 -46.67 -41.28
CA GLY A 413 2.10 -46.74 -42.71
C GLY A 413 1.27 -45.85 -43.65
N LEU A 414 0.36 -45.02 -43.12
CA LEU A 414 -0.61 -44.24 -43.91
C LEU A 414 -0.01 -43.00 -44.63
N VAL A 415 1.29 -42.72 -44.48
CA VAL A 415 1.96 -41.52 -45.04
C VAL A 415 3.22 -41.85 -45.87
N GLY A 416 3.56 -43.12 -46.07
CA GLY A 416 4.80 -43.52 -46.77
C GLY A 416 4.54 -44.40 -47.99
N GLY A 417 4.04 -43.84 -49.08
CA GLY A 417 3.78 -44.63 -50.28
C GLY A 417 3.47 -43.84 -51.55
N PHE A 418 4.26 -42.82 -51.90
CA PHE A 418 4.26 -42.25 -53.25
C PHE A 418 5.63 -41.61 -53.54
N GLU A 419 6.62 -42.44 -53.91
CA GLU A 419 7.70 -42.09 -54.84
C GLU A 419 8.61 -43.31 -55.05
N LYS A 420 8.20 -44.21 -55.95
CA LYS A 420 9.11 -45.06 -56.71
C LYS A 420 8.38 -45.53 -57.97
N GLY A 421 8.60 -44.83 -59.08
CA GLY A 421 8.11 -45.25 -60.38
C GLY A 421 8.27 -44.17 -61.44
N SER A 422 9.19 -44.43 -62.37
CA SER A 422 9.40 -43.75 -63.67
C SER A 422 10.50 -42.69 -63.72
N THR A 423 11.71 -43.09 -64.12
CA THR A 423 12.19 -42.75 -65.46
C THR A 423 13.35 -43.64 -65.89
N SER A 424 13.24 -44.09 -67.12
CA SER A 424 13.99 -45.10 -67.86
C SER A 424 15.37 -44.64 -68.34
N SER A 425 16.30 -45.59 -68.38
CA SER A 425 17.53 -45.55 -69.16
C SER A 425 17.25 -45.28 -70.65
N ALA A 426 17.94 -44.30 -71.21
CA ALA A 426 18.29 -44.22 -72.62
C ALA A 426 19.53 -43.31 -72.75
N ASN A 427 20.70 -43.92 -72.96
CA ASN A 427 21.79 -43.40 -73.79
C ASN A 427 22.95 -44.40 -73.81
N ASN A 428 23.09 -45.11 -74.93
CA ASN A 428 24.37 -45.58 -75.44
C ASN A 428 24.46 -45.07 -76.88
N ASN A 429 25.50 -44.28 -77.13
CA ASN A 429 26.26 -44.25 -78.38
C ASN A 429 27.62 -44.89 -78.06
#